data_AF-A0A914DKW9-F1
#
_entry.id   AF-A0A914DKW9-F1
#
_cell.length_a   1.000
_cell.length_b   1.000
_cell.length_c   1.000
_cell.angle_alpha   90.00
_cell.angle_beta   90.00
_cell.angle_gamma   90.00
#
_symmetry.space_group_name_H-M   'P 1'
#
loop_
_entity.id
_entity.type
_entity.pdbx_description
1 polymer ?
#
loop_
_entity_poly.entity_id
_entity_poly.type
_entity_poly.pdbx_seq_one_letter_code
_entity_poly.pdbx_strand_id
1 'polypeptide(L)'
;MQAPLVAIGALLGLLQWFISGGQLWLYGAILIFSNLPYTFAIIMPVNKKLMSMPPNSSNAETRILVQKWGQLHLVRTGLGLAATLVFVLASLF
;
A
#
# COMPACT_ATOMS: atom_id res chain seq x y z
N MET A 1 9.00 7.51 -2.31
CA MET A 1 9.67 6.47 -3.11
C MET A 1 8.77 5.28 -3.49
N GLN A 2 7.72 4.91 -2.74
CA GLN A 2 6.88 3.74 -3.08
C GLN A 2 5.85 3.93 -4.21
N ALA A 3 5.32 5.14 -4.41
CA ALA A 3 4.24 5.38 -5.38
C ALA A 3 4.59 4.97 -6.83
N PRO A 4 5.80 5.25 -7.37
CA PRO A 4 6.17 4.78 -8.71
C PRO A 4 6.20 3.26 -8.82
N LEU A 5 6.66 2.54 -7.79
CA LEU A 5 6.69 1.07 -7.79
C LEU A 5 5.28 0.48 -7.80
N VAL A 6 4.36 1.06 -7.03
CA VAL A 6 2.95 0.66 -7.03
C VAL A 6 2.33 0.88 -8.41
N ALA A 7 2.58 2.04 -9.02
CA ALA A 7 2.04 2.37 -10.34
C ALA A 7 2.58 1.44 -11.43
N ILE A 8 3.90 1.21 -11.46
CA ILE A 8 4.53 0.31 -12.43
C ILE A 8 4.04 -1.13 -12.22
N GLY A 9 3.99 -1.61 -10.98
CA GLY A 9 3.50 -2.96 -10.68
C GLY A 9 2.04 -3.17 -11.07
N ALA A 10 1.18 -2.19 -10.80
CA ALA A 10 -0.21 -2.23 -11.25
C ALA A 10 -0.32 -2.24 -12.78
N LEU A 11 0.44 -1.37 -13.46
CA LEU A 11 0.42 -1.29 -14.92
C LEU A 11 0.89 -2.60 -15.57
N LEU A 12 1.96 -3.21 -15.08
CA LEU A 12 2.47 -4.47 -15.60
C LEU A 12 1.48 -5.62 -15.36
N GLY A 13 0.84 -5.68 -14.19
CA GLY A 13 -0.21 -6.67 -13.92
C GLY A 13 -1.43 -6.49 -14.84
N LEU A 14 -1.88 -5.26 -15.06
CA LEU A 14 -2.97 -4.97 -16.01
C LEU A 14 -2.59 -5.33 -17.44
N LEU A 15 -1.36 -5.03 -17.87
CA LEU A 15 -0.86 -5.37 -19.19
C LEU A 15 -0.83 -6.88 -19.38
N GLN A 16 -0.33 -7.63 -18.40
CA GLN A 16 -0.27 -9.09 -18.48
C GLN A 16 -1.66 -9.73 -18.47
N TRP A 17 -2.60 -9.18 -17.70
CA TRP A 17 -4.01 -9.58 -17.78
C TRP A 17 -4.58 -9.36 -19.19
N PHE A 18 -4.33 -8.19 -19.79
CA PHE A 18 -4.82 -7.87 -21.13
C PHE A 18 -4.26 -8.81 -22.21
N ILE A 19 -2.99 -9.22 -22.08
CA ILE A 19 -2.33 -10.13 -23.02
C ILE A 19 -2.79 -11.59 -22.85
N SER A 20 -2.86 -12.06 -21.61
CA SER A 20 -3.05 -13.50 -21.31
C SER A 20 -4.49 -13.90 -20.98
N GLY A 21 -5.35 -12.94 -20.61
CA GLY A 21 -6.67 -13.19 -20.02
C GLY A 21 -6.63 -13.72 -18.58
N GLY A 22 -5.45 -13.93 -17.99
CA GLY A 22 -5.28 -14.49 -16.65
C GLY A 22 -5.79 -13.56 -15.55
N GLN A 23 -6.92 -13.90 -14.94
CA GLN A 23 -7.61 -13.04 -13.95
C GLN A 23 -6.77 -12.75 -12.69
N LEU A 24 -5.85 -13.65 -12.32
CA LEU A 24 -4.96 -13.42 -11.18
C LEU A 24 -4.07 -12.19 -11.38
N TRP A 25 -3.64 -11.89 -12.62
CA TRP A 25 -2.88 -10.68 -12.94
C TRP A 25 -3.68 -9.41 -12.67
N LEU A 26 -4.98 -9.42 -12.97
CA LEU A 26 -5.90 -8.32 -12.65
C LEU A 26 -6.06 -8.15 -11.14
N TYR A 27 -6.29 -9.23 -10.40
CA TYR A 27 -6.44 -9.18 -8.94
C TYR A 27 -5.18 -8.67 -8.25
N GLY A 28 -4.00 -9.14 -8.67
CA GLY A 28 -2.72 -8.64 -8.17
C GLY A 28 -2.54 -7.15 -8.45
N ALA A 29 -2.92 -6.69 -9.66
CA ALA A 29 -2.85 -5.28 -10.04
C ALA A 29 -3.78 -4.39 -9.19
N ILE A 30 -5.01 -4.84 -8.92
CA ILE A 30 -5.95 -4.12 -8.05
C ILE A 30 -5.42 -4.05 -6.61
N LEU A 31 -4.89 -5.16 -6.08
CA LEU A 31 -4.34 -5.21 -4.72
C LEU A 31 -3.15 -4.26 -4.56
N ILE A 32 -2.17 -4.29 -5.47
CA ILE A 32 -1.02 -3.40 -5.37
C ILE A 32 -1.44 -1.94 -5.54
N PHE A 33 -2.31 -1.64 -6.52
CA PHE A 33 -2.81 -0.29 -6.79
C PHE A 33 -3.54 0.29 -5.58
N SER A 34 -4.28 -0.54 -4.82
CA SER A 34 -5.02 -0.14 -3.62
C SER A 34 -4.15 0.51 -2.53
N ASN A 35 -2.82 0.31 -2.56
CA ASN A 35 -1.89 1.04 -1.70
C ASN A 35 -1.95 2.56 -1.90
N LEU A 36 -2.22 3.06 -3.12
CA LEU A 36 -2.32 4.49 -3.38
C LEU A 36 -3.54 5.13 -2.68
N PRO A 37 -4.79 4.72 -2.96
CA PRO A 37 -5.95 5.30 -2.27
C PRO A 37 -5.87 5.08 -0.77
N TYR A 38 -5.40 3.92 -0.29
CA TYR A 38 -5.19 3.69 1.14
C TYR A 38 -4.18 4.67 1.76
N THR A 39 -3.06 4.92 1.08
CA THR A 39 -2.05 5.86 1.58
C THR A 39 -2.57 7.29 1.62
N PHE A 40 -3.20 7.76 0.54
CA PHE A 40 -3.69 9.15 0.45
C PHE A 40 -4.90 9.40 1.36
N ALA A 41 -5.86 8.48 1.42
CA ALA A 41 -7.08 8.68 2.19
C ALA A 41 -6.90 8.37 3.68
N ILE A 42 -6.11 7.35 4.04
CA ILE A 42 -6.07 6.81 5.41
C ILE A 42 -4.78 7.18 6.14
N ILE A 43 -3.61 6.98 5.52
CA ILE A 43 -2.32 7.23 6.18
C ILE A 43 -1.98 8.73 6.19
N MET A 44 -2.21 9.43 5.09
CA MET A 44 -1.78 10.83 4.94
C MET A 44 -2.36 11.80 5.98
N PRO A 45 -3.63 11.69 6.42
CA PRO A 45 -4.13 12.51 7.53
C PRO A 45 -3.33 12.32 8.83
N VAL A 46 -2.96 11.08 9.16
CA VAL A 46 -2.14 10.76 10.34
C VAL A 46 -0.73 11.31 10.17
N ASN A 47 -0.13 11.17 8.98
CA ASN A 47 1.17 11.78 8.68
C ASN A 47 1.14 13.30 8.86
N LYS A 48 0.12 13.99 8.33
CA LYS A 48 -0.02 15.44 8.47
C LYS A 48 -0.10 15.85 9.95
N LYS A 49 -0.87 15.13 10.75
CA LYS A 49 -0.98 15.39 12.20
C LYS A 49 0.34 15.17 12.94
N LEU A 50 1.04 14.09 12.65
CA LEU A 50 2.36 13.82 13.23
C LEU A 50 3.39 14.87 12.82
N MET A 51 3.39 15.31 11.55
CA MET A 51 4.33 16.31 11.04
C MET A 51 4.06 17.73 11.57
N SER A 52 2.83 18.03 12.02
CA SER A 52 2.51 19.32 12.65
C SER A 52 2.88 19.39 14.14
N MET A 53 3.33 18.29 14.75
CA MET A 53 3.66 18.25 16.17
C MET A 53 5.03 18.90 16.46
N PRO A 54 5.20 19.60 17.59
CA PRO A 54 6.50 20.14 18.00
C PRO A 54 7.54 19.02 18.15
N PRO A 55 8.81 19.21 17.73
CA PRO A 55 9.84 18.17 17.75
C PRO A 55 10.07 17.50 19.12
N ASN A 56 9.82 18.24 20.21
CA ASN A 56 10.02 17.76 21.59
C ASN A 56 8.71 17.36 22.29
N SER A 57 7.62 17.15 21.55
CA SER A 57 6.32 16.73 22.10
C SER A 57 6.24 15.20 22.28
N SER A 58 7.03 14.66 23.21
CA SER A 58 6.96 13.23 23.61
C SER A 58 5.84 12.96 24.62
N ASN A 59 4.62 13.40 24.29
CA ASN A 59 3.44 13.23 25.16
C ASN A 59 2.61 12.00 24.78
N ALA A 60 1.57 11.72 25.58
CA ALA A 60 0.67 10.60 25.37
C ALA A 60 -0.04 10.63 24.00
N GLU A 61 -0.36 11.82 23.48
CA GLU A 61 -1.02 11.98 22.18
C GLU A 61 -0.11 11.55 21.03
N THR A 62 1.16 11.98 21.05
CA THR A 62 2.17 11.57 20.07
C THR A 62 2.34 10.06 20.06
N ARG A 63 2.41 9.43 21.25
CA ARG A 63 2.49 7.97 21.37
C ARG A 63 1.30 7.26 20.71
N ILE A 64 0.09 7.72 20.96
CA ILE A 64 -1.13 7.15 20.37
C ILE A 64 -1.09 7.26 18.84
N LEU A 65 -0.69 8.41 18.30
CA LEU A 65 -0.61 8.61 16.85
C LEU A 65 0.47 7.76 16.19
N VAL A 66 1.64 7.60 16.83
CA VAL A 66 2.70 6.72 16.33
C VAL A 66 2.25 5.25 16.33
N GLN A 67 1.54 4.80 17.37
CA GLN A 67 0.96 3.45 17.40
C GLN A 67 -0.05 3.24 16.27
N LYS A 68 -0.97 4.19 16.09
CA LYS A 68 -1.94 4.18 14.97
C LYS A 68 -1.22 4.18 13.63
N TRP A 69 -0.20 5.02 13.46
CA TRP A 69 0.62 5.08 12.25
C TRP A 69 1.24 3.72 11.93
N GLY A 70 1.81 3.04 12.94
CA GLY A 70 2.35 1.69 12.79
C GLY A 70 1.30 0.66 12.34
N GLN A 71 0.13 0.65 12.99
CA GLN A 71 -0.98 -0.24 12.62
C GLN A 71 -1.45 -0.01 11.18
N LEU A 72 -1.59 1.25 10.76
CA LEU A 72 -1.97 1.57 9.38
C LEU A 72 -0.93 1.08 8.37
N HIS A 73 0.35 1.13 8.72
CA HIS A 73 1.42 0.63 7.85
C HIS A 73 1.42 -0.90 7.74
N LEU A 74 0.96 -1.64 8.76
CA LEU A 74 0.79 -3.10 8.65
C LEU A 74 -0.21 -3.47 7.56
N VAL A 75 -1.32 -2.74 7.43
CA VAL A 75 -2.30 -2.96 6.35
C VAL A 75 -1.66 -2.72 4.99
N ARG A 76 -0.87 -1.64 4.84
CA ARG A 76 -0.15 -1.35 3.59
C ARG A 76 0.82 -2.48 3.23
N THR A 77 1.55 -2.99 4.22
CA THR A 77 2.42 -4.16 4.04
C THR A 77 1.63 -5.41 3.65
N GLY A 78 0.48 -5.65 4.29
CA GLY A 78 -0.41 -6.77 3.97
C GLY A 78 -0.93 -6.71 2.54
N LEU A 79 -1.36 -5.54 2.05
CA LEU A 79 -1.77 -5.33 0.66
C LEU A 79 -0.63 -5.63 -0.32
N GLY A 80 0.57 -5.15 -0.03
CA GLY A 80 1.76 -5.44 -0.83
C GLY A 80 2.09 -6.93 -0.88
N LEU A 81 2.13 -7.59 0.29
CA LEU A 81 2.40 -9.03 0.40
C LEU A 81 1.35 -9.85 -0.35
N ALA A 82 0.06 -9.53 -0.17
CA ALA A 82 -1.03 -10.20 -0.86
C ALA A 82 -0.90 -10.05 -2.39
N ALA A 83 -0.61 -8.84 -2.88
CA ALA A 83 -0.38 -8.62 -4.30
C ALA A 83 0.81 -9.45 -4.83
N THR A 84 1.92 -9.49 -4.10
CA THR A 84 3.09 -10.31 -4.44
C THR A 84 2.74 -11.79 -4.53
N LEU A 85 2.03 -12.33 -3.54
CA LEU A 85 1.62 -13.74 -3.55
C LEU A 85 0.68 -14.05 -4.72
N VAL A 86 -0.24 -13.15 -5.05
CA VAL A 86 -1.13 -13.31 -6.21
C VAL A 86 -0.35 -13.29 -7.51
N PHE A 87 0.60 -12.37 -7.69
CA PHE A 87 1.44 -12.36 -8.89
C PHE A 87 2.34 -13.59 -9.01
N VAL A 88 2.91 -14.05 -7.90
CA VAL A 88 3.67 -15.32 -7.88
C VAL A 88 2.77 -16.46 -8.32
N LEU A 89 1.57 -16.58 -7.75
CA LEU A 89 0.61 -17.62 -8.16
C LEU A 89 0.21 -17.50 -9.64
N ALA A 90 -0.02 -16.27 -10.12
CA ALA A 90 -0.35 -16.00 -11.52
C ALA A 90 0.78 -16.40 -12.49
N SER A 91 2.03 -16.45 -12.03
CA SER A 91 3.18 -16.83 -12.84
C SER A 91 3.42 -18.35 -12.92
N LEU A 92 2.72 -19.14 -12.11
CA LEU A 92 2.84 -20.60 -12.09
C LEU A 92 1.92 -21.32 -13.09
N PHE A 93 1.03 -20.58 -13.75
CA PHE A 93 0.03 -21.09 -14.71
C PHE A 93 -0.03 -20.17 -15.93
#